data_AF-A0A2P7Q2Y5-F1
#
_entry.id   AF-A0A2P7Q2Y5-F1
#
_cell.length_a   1.000
_cell.length_b   1.000
_cell.length_c   1.000
_cell.angle_alpha   90.00
_cell.angle_beta   90.00
_cell.angle_gamma   90.00
#
_symmetry.space_group_name_H-M   'P 1'
#
loop_
_entity.id
_entity.type
_entity.pdbx_description
1 polymer ?
#
loop_
_entity_poly.entity_id
_entity_poly.type
_entity_poly.pdbx_seq_one_letter_code
_entity_poly.pdbx_strand_id
1 'polypeptide(L)' 'MEKLTVDFNNLETLDQFHEFIKKNLNLSSEYGGNLEALHDVVVNSNIKFEVIKGGPILMEMQEIIADLLGHNIKN' A
#
# COMPACT_ATOMS: atom_id res chain seq x y z
N MET A 1 17.32 -3.61 0.44
CA MET A 1 15.93 -3.59 -0.06
C MET A 1 15.06 -3.58 1.16
N GLU A 2 14.39 -2.47 1.40
CA GLU A 2 13.53 -2.31 2.58
C GLU A 2 12.25 -3.12 2.38
N LYS A 3 11.68 -3.64 3.47
CA LYS A 3 10.44 -4.44 3.44
C LYS A 3 9.39 -3.71 4.26
N LEU A 4 8.20 -3.51 3.69
CA LEU A 4 7.04 -3.00 4.40
C LEU A 4 5.91 -4.02 4.39
N THR A 5 5.43 -4.40 5.56
CA THR A 5 4.28 -5.29 5.71
C THR A 5 3.02 -4.46 5.90
N VAL A 6 2.04 -4.64 5.01
CA VAL A 6 0.69 -4.05 5.10
C VAL A 6 -0.23 -5.13 5.69
N ASP A 7 -0.63 -4.96 6.94
CA ASP A 7 -1.55 -5.87 7.62
C ASP A 7 -2.94 -5.25 7.76
N PHE A 8 -3.87 -5.71 6.91
CA PHE A 8 -5.23 -5.21 6.89
C PHE A 8 -6.05 -5.57 8.14
N ASN A 9 -5.58 -6.51 8.99
CA ASN A 9 -6.23 -6.76 10.27
C ASN A 9 -6.11 -5.60 11.25
N ASN A 10 -5.10 -4.73 11.05
CA ASN A 10 -4.85 -3.56 11.88
C ASN A 10 -5.37 -2.25 11.24
N LEU A 11 -6.12 -2.35 10.14
CA LEU A 11 -6.61 -1.21 9.38
C LEU A 11 -8.13 -1.27 9.27
N GLU A 12 -8.81 -0.22 9.71
CA GLU A 12 -10.26 -0.14 9.71
C GLU A 12 -10.81 0.42 8.40
N THR A 13 -10.05 1.30 7.74
CA THR A 13 -10.48 2.02 6.54
C THR A 13 -9.35 2.20 5.52
N LEU A 14 -9.71 2.51 4.28
CA LEU A 14 -8.73 2.83 3.24
C LEU A 14 -7.94 4.11 3.54
N ASP A 15 -8.56 5.10 4.17
CA ASP A 15 -7.84 6.29 4.65
C ASP A 15 -6.73 5.92 5.64
N GLN A 16 -7.01 5.01 6.60
CA GLN A 16 -5.99 4.52 7.52
C GLN A 16 -4.86 3.79 6.79
N PHE A 17 -5.18 3.01 5.76
CA PHE A 17 -4.19 2.39 4.88
C PHE A 17 -3.30 3.44 4.18
N HIS A 18 -3.90 4.48 3.58
CA HIS A 18 -3.14 5.52 2.88
C HIS A 18 -2.26 6.33 3.85
N GLU A 19 -2.76 6.66 5.04
CA GLU A 19 -1.97 7.31 6.09
C GLU A 19 -0.83 6.41 6.59
N PHE A 20 -1.07 5.10 6.71
CA PHE A 20 -0.03 4.12 7.02
C PHE A 20 1.09 4.14 5.97
N ILE A 21 0.75 4.07 4.68
CA ILE A 21 1.74 4.12 3.59
C ILE A 21 2.50 5.44 3.62
N LYS A 22 1.80 6.56 3.69
CA LYS A 22 2.39 7.90 3.75
C LYS A 22 3.41 8.03 4.87
N LYS A 23 3.07 7.56 6.08
CA LYS A 23 3.94 7.62 7.24
C LYS A 23 5.15 6.71 7.13
N ASN A 24 4.96 5.46 6.71
CA ASN A 24 6.04 4.47 6.64
C ASN A 24 7.01 4.75 5.49
N LEU A 25 6.53 5.34 4.39
CA LEU A 25 7.34 5.72 3.25
C LEU A 25 7.83 7.18 3.29
N ASN A 26 7.52 7.89 4.38
CA ASN A 26 7.85 9.31 4.57
C ASN A 26 7.47 10.18 3.36
N LEU A 27 6.28 9.94 2.79
CA LEU A 27 5.80 10.67 1.62
C LEU A 27 5.42 12.10 1.99
N SER A 28 5.56 13.00 1.02
CA SER A 28 5.15 14.40 1.20
C SER A 28 3.64 14.53 1.40
N SER A 29 3.21 15.72 1.80
CA SER A 29 1.79 16.08 1.88
C SER A 29 1.05 15.99 0.54
N GLU A 30 1.77 15.83 -0.57
CA GLU A 30 1.20 15.73 -1.93
C GLU A 30 0.76 14.30 -2.28
N TYR A 31 1.01 13.31 -1.42
CA TYR A 31 0.46 11.97 -1.61
C TYR A 31 -1.08 12.02 -1.62
N GLY A 32 -1.67 11.77 -2.80
CA GLY A 32 -3.09 11.98 -3.08
C GLY A 32 -4.08 11.02 -2.41
N GLY A 33 -3.61 10.04 -1.64
CA GLY A 33 -4.47 9.15 -0.86
C GLY A 33 -5.41 8.27 -1.69
N ASN A 34 -4.96 7.84 -2.87
CA ASN A 34 -5.74 7.03 -3.80
C ASN A 34 -4.86 5.95 -4.47
N LEU A 35 -5.47 5.06 -5.24
CA LEU A 35 -4.77 3.93 -5.88
C LEU A 35 -3.77 4.37 -6.95
N GLU A 36 -4.03 5.47 -7.66
CA GLU A 36 -3.09 6.01 -8.66
C GLU A 36 -1.81 6.55 -7.98
N ALA A 37 -1.99 7.33 -6.91
CA ALA A 37 -0.89 7.82 -6.10
C ALA A 37 -0.11 6.67 -5.43
N LEU A 38 -0.80 5.63 -4.98
CA LEU A 38 -0.17 4.42 -4.46
C LEU A 38 0.69 3.74 -5.54
N HIS A 39 0.14 3.55 -6.74
CA HIS A 39 0.85 2.92 -7.85
C HIS A 39 2.12 3.70 -8.21
N ASP A 40 2.04 5.02 -8.34
CA ASP A 40 3.18 5.89 -8.62
C ASP A 40 4.30 5.75 -7.56
N VAL A 41 3.92 5.73 -6.29
CA VAL A 41 4.88 5.51 -5.19
C VAL A 41 5.52 4.14 -5.29
N VAL A 42 4.75 3.09 -5.53
CA VAL A 42 5.24 1.71 -5.57
C VAL A 42 6.24 1.52 -6.70
N VAL A 43 5.91 1.94 -7.93
CA VAL A 43 6.78 1.78 -9.11
C VAL A 43 8.09 2.57 -9.00
N ASN A 44 8.08 3.68 -8.26
CA ASN A 44 9.27 4.49 -8.01
C ASN A 44 10.01 4.09 -6.72
N SER A 45 9.46 3.17 -5.92
CA SER A 45 10.07 2.72 -4.66
C SER A 45 10.90 1.44 -4.86
N ASN A 46 12.01 1.34 -4.14
CA ASN A 46 12.80 0.10 -4.06
C ASN A 46 12.42 -0.76 -2.85
N ILE A 47 11.11 -0.81 -2.55
CA ILE A 47 10.56 -1.41 -1.34
C ILE A 47 9.81 -2.69 -1.69
N LYS A 48 10.08 -3.76 -0.95
CA LYS A 48 9.31 -4.98 -1.03
C LYS A 48 8.07 -4.86 -0.15
N PHE A 49 6.89 -4.95 -0.73
CA PHE A 49 5.66 -5.01 0.04
C PHE A 49 5.29 -6.46 0.33
N GLU A 50 4.77 -6.69 1.52
CA GLU A 50 4.11 -7.94 1.91
C GLU A 50 2.72 -7.59 2.41
N VAL A 51 1.70 -8.27 1.91
CA VAL A 51 0.30 -7.95 2.22
C VAL A 51 -0.33 -9.10 2.98
N ILE A 52 -0.82 -8.80 4.18
CA ILE A 52 -1.62 -9.72 5.00
C ILE A 52 -3.07 -9.27 4.86
N LYS A 53 -3.86 -10.07 4.14
CA LYS A 53 -5.29 -9.85 3.95
C LYS A 53 -6.06 -10.20 5.23
N GLY A 54 -7.17 -9.52 5.47
CA GLY A 54 -8.02 -9.68 6.66
C GLY A 54 -8.66 -8.38 7.11
N GLY A 55 -9.35 -8.38 8.25
CA GLY A 55 -9.95 -7.17 8.79
C GLY A 55 -11.19 -6.64 8.03
N PRO A 56 -11.61 -5.40 8.33
CA PRO A 56 -12.90 -4.84 7.92
C PRO A 56 -12.93 -4.19 6.54
N ILE A 57 -11.78 -3.90 5.92
CA ILE A 57 -11.73 -3.38 4.54
C ILE A 57 -12.24 -4.46 3.57
N LEU A 58 -13.00 -4.08 2.55
CA LEU A 58 -13.56 -5.04 1.58
C LEU A 58 -12.45 -5.88 0.92
N MET A 59 -12.64 -7.21 0.88
CA MET A 59 -11.65 -8.15 0.33
C MET A 59 -11.26 -7.81 -1.11
N GLU A 60 -12.22 -7.43 -1.96
CA GLU A 60 -11.97 -7.00 -3.34
C GLU A 60 -10.95 -5.85 -3.40
N MET A 61 -11.07 -4.88 -2.50
CA MET A 61 -10.13 -3.76 -2.44
C MET A 61 -8.74 -4.20 -1.94
N GLN A 62 -8.70 -5.12 -0.98
CA GLN A 62 -7.43 -5.69 -0.50
C GLN A 62 -6.72 -6.48 -1.61
N GLU A 63 -7.47 -7.15 -2.49
CA GLU A 63 -6.91 -7.85 -3.66
C GLU A 63 -6.29 -6.86 -4.65
N ILE A 64 -7.01 -5.78 -4.98
CA ILE A 64 -6.52 -4.71 -5.86
C ILE A 64 -5.23 -4.09 -5.29
N ILE A 65 -5.22 -3.75 -4.00
CA ILE A 65 -4.03 -3.19 -3.35
C ILE A 65 -2.89 -4.20 -3.34
N ALA A 66 -3.16 -5.48 -3.05
CA ALA A 66 -2.13 -6.52 -3.06
C ALA A 66 -1.49 -6.70 -4.43
N ASP A 67 -2.28 -6.61 -5.50
CA ASP A 67 -1.81 -6.68 -6.88
C ASP A 67 -0.90 -5.49 -7.20
N LEU A 68 -1.35 -4.26 -6.88
CA LEU A 68 -0.55 -3.03 -7.06
C LEU A 68 0.78 -3.08 -6.32
N LEU A 69 0.76 -3.51 -5.05
CA LEU A 69 1.96 -3.62 -4.21
C LEU A 69 2.88 -4.78 -4.64
N GLY A 70 2.31 -5.85 -5.21
CA GLY A 70 2.99 -7.07 -5.64
C GLY A 70 3.60 -6.99 -7.04
N HIS A 71 3.15 -6.05 -7.87
CA HIS A 71 3.64 -5.77 -9.24
C HIS A 71 5.06 -5.17 -9.30
N ASN A 72 5.91 -5.49 -8.32
CA ASN A 72 7.33 -5.15 -8.31
C ASN A 72 8.16 -6.13 -9.17
N ILE A 73 7.66 -6.44 -10.38
CA ILE A 73 8.42 -7.18 -11.40
C ILE A 73 9.05 -6.15 -12.33
N LYS A 74 10.32 -5.83 -12.03
CA LYS A 74 11.25 -5.22 -12.98
C LYS A 74 11.13 -5.92 -14.34
N ASN A 75 10.75 -5.19 -15.38
CA ASN A 75 11.29 -5.43 -16.72
C ASN A 75 12.46 -4.46 -16.92
#